data_AF-A0A6I5IVI6-F1
#
_entry.id   AF-A0A6I5IVI6-F1
#
_cell.length_a   1.000
_cell.length_b   1.000
_cell.length_c   1.000
_cell.angle_alpha   90.00
_cell.angle_beta   90.00
_cell.angle_gamma   90.00
#
_symmetry.space_group_name_H-M   'P 1'
#
loop_
_entity.id
_entity.type
_entity.pdbx_description
1 polymer ?
#
loop_
_entity_poly.entity_id
_entity_poly.type
_entity_poly.pdbx_seq_one_letter_code
_entity_poly.pdbx_strand_id
1 'polypeptide(L)'
;MKKTIVMSVLALSVAACSSTQTVEQAQQFAQCTFPDTPSVEAPAWICDVMPKDLAAGATGYAKKSAAGMSVMRKVAINDARVQLASQFQTDVNNMFKQAVQSSVETSNEAAVENVVETFENVTKNVVTRSLSNSKLIVSQVSPAGGLYVLVGMDKEAYQENVNQVVDEASKESKLWAQFNSEKAAQDLTEALNSLKAL
;
A
#
# COMPACT_ATOMS: atom_id res chain seq x y z
N MET A 1 39.68 -19.10 -67.52
CA MET A 1 39.20 -17.72 -67.24
C MET A 1 37.78 -17.60 -67.75
N LYS A 2 36.78 -17.72 -66.86
CA LYS A 2 35.35 -17.73 -67.20
C LYS A 2 34.70 -16.44 -66.71
N LYS A 3 33.91 -15.84 -67.61
CA LYS A 3 33.09 -14.65 -67.41
C LYS A 3 31.75 -15.00 -66.71
N THR A 4 31.12 -13.91 -66.26
CA THR A 4 29.68 -13.61 -66.08
C THR A 4 28.97 -14.04 -64.79
N ILE A 5 28.59 -13.06 -63.94
CA ILE A 5 27.29 -12.30 -63.80
C ILE A 5 26.27 -13.13 -62.99
N VAL A 6 25.66 -12.54 -61.95
CA VAL A 6 24.20 -12.37 -61.74
C VAL A 6 23.81 -12.33 -60.24
N MET A 7 22.98 -11.31 -59.94
CA MET A 7 21.98 -11.16 -58.87
C MET A 7 22.38 -10.74 -57.45
N SER A 8 22.34 -9.40 -57.31
CA SER A 8 21.74 -8.64 -56.21
C SER A 8 20.63 -9.37 -55.44
N VAL A 9 20.80 -9.51 -54.13
CA VAL A 9 19.73 -9.69 -53.14
C VAL A 9 19.93 -8.61 -52.09
N LEU A 10 19.10 -7.57 -52.18
CA LEU A 10 19.01 -6.50 -51.21
C LEU A 10 18.16 -7.01 -50.04
N ALA A 11 18.80 -7.52 -48.99
CA ALA A 11 18.12 -7.87 -47.75
C ALA A 11 17.80 -6.60 -46.97
N LEU A 12 16.59 -6.07 -47.12
CA LEU A 12 16.01 -5.09 -46.20
C LEU A 12 15.76 -5.79 -44.86
N SER A 13 16.71 -5.70 -43.94
CA SER A 13 16.48 -5.98 -42.53
C SER A 13 15.58 -4.89 -41.95
N VAL A 14 14.28 -5.18 -41.88
CA VAL A 14 13.34 -4.42 -41.07
C VAL A 14 13.73 -4.64 -39.62
N ALA A 15 14.52 -3.71 -39.07
CA ALA A 15 14.70 -3.61 -37.62
C ALA A 15 13.36 -3.13 -37.05
N ALA A 16 12.51 -4.10 -36.70
CA ALA A 16 11.36 -3.86 -35.86
C ALA A 16 11.88 -3.39 -34.50
N CYS A 17 11.84 -2.08 -34.26
CA CYS A 17 11.96 -1.52 -32.92
C CYS A 17 10.74 -1.97 -32.11
N SER A 18 10.76 -3.18 -31.56
CA SER A 18 9.94 -3.48 -30.38
C SER A 18 10.72 -2.99 -29.16
N SER A 19 10.37 -1.79 -28.69
CA SER A 19 10.81 -1.29 -27.39
C SER A 19 10.12 -2.08 -26.27
N THR A 20 10.45 -3.37 -26.17
CA THR A 20 10.17 -4.19 -24.99
C THR A 20 11.39 -4.08 -24.09
N GLN A 21 11.45 -3.00 -23.31
CA GLN A 21 12.28 -3.01 -22.09
C GLN A 21 11.76 -4.15 -21.22
N THR A 22 12.64 -5.11 -20.92
CA THR A 22 12.31 -6.23 -20.04
C THR A 22 12.27 -5.75 -18.59
N VAL A 23 11.48 -6.42 -17.74
CA VAL A 23 11.44 -6.13 -16.29
C VAL A 23 12.84 -6.21 -15.67
N GLU A 24 13.68 -7.13 -16.13
CA GLU A 24 15.09 -7.25 -15.72
C GLU A 24 15.94 -6.03 -16.12
N GLN A 25 15.74 -5.45 -17.31
CA GLN A 25 16.42 -4.22 -17.74
C GLN A 25 15.95 -2.98 -16.97
N ALA A 26 14.70 -2.96 -16.49
CA ALA A 26 14.19 -1.92 -15.60
C ALA A 26 14.72 -2.04 -14.17
N GLN A 27 15.13 -3.24 -13.74
CA GLN A 27 15.69 -3.50 -12.40
C GLN A 27 17.20 -3.21 -12.29
N GLN A 28 17.92 -3.08 -13.40
CA GLN A 28 19.37 -2.86 -13.42
C GLN A 28 19.81 -1.40 -13.14
N PHE A 29 18.86 -0.47 -12.94
CA PHE A 29 19.14 0.93 -12.66
C PHE A 29 18.29 1.43 -11.49
N ALA A 30 18.76 1.23 -10.26
CA ALA A 30 18.86 2.29 -9.24
C ALA A 30 19.18 1.66 -7.88
N GLN A 31 20.41 1.90 -7.39
CA GLN A 31 20.55 2.13 -5.96
C GLN A 31 19.52 3.22 -5.59
N CYS A 32 18.73 3.03 -4.55
CA CYS A 32 17.69 4.00 -4.15
C CYS A 32 18.26 5.43 -4.18
N THR A 33 17.58 6.36 -4.83
CA THR A 33 17.99 7.77 -4.93
C THR A 33 16.90 8.68 -4.40
N PHE A 34 17.25 9.89 -3.96
CA PHE A 34 16.24 10.85 -3.51
C PHE A 34 15.33 11.23 -4.69
N PRO A 35 13.98 11.13 -4.55
CA PRO A 35 13.07 11.49 -5.63
C PRO A 35 13.20 12.95 -6.10
N ASP A 36 13.56 13.87 -5.20
CA ASP A 36 13.80 15.29 -5.52
C ASP A 36 15.23 15.58 -6.00
N THR A 37 16.15 14.62 -5.89
CA THR A 37 17.54 14.71 -6.33
C THR A 37 18.00 13.34 -6.90
N PRO A 38 17.51 12.92 -8.09
CA PRO A 38 17.65 11.54 -8.57
C PRO A 38 19.10 11.09 -8.88
N SER A 39 20.07 12.00 -8.83
CA SER A 39 21.49 11.69 -8.99
C SER A 39 22.20 11.35 -7.68
N VAL A 40 21.51 11.42 -6.53
CA VAL A 40 22.10 11.22 -5.20
C VAL A 40 21.45 10.03 -4.52
N GLU A 41 22.27 9.10 -4.05
CA GLU A 41 21.85 7.93 -3.28
C GLU A 41 21.04 8.35 -2.04
N ALA A 42 19.97 7.60 -1.79
CA ALA A 42 19.09 7.73 -0.66
C ALA A 42 19.09 6.43 0.18
N PRO A 43 18.83 6.54 1.49
CA PRO A 43 18.49 5.38 2.30
C PRO A 43 17.30 4.61 1.69
N ALA A 44 17.37 3.27 1.72
CA ALA A 44 16.40 2.41 1.07
C ALA A 44 14.93 2.64 1.49
N TRP A 45 14.69 3.07 2.73
CA TRP A 45 13.34 3.37 3.24
C TRP A 45 12.66 4.54 2.52
N ILE A 46 13.42 5.43 1.87
CA ILE A 46 12.85 6.50 1.03
C ILE A 46 12.24 5.93 -0.26
N CYS A 47 12.73 4.77 -0.71
CA CYS A 47 12.21 4.02 -1.85
C CYS A 47 11.36 2.82 -1.41
N ASP A 48 10.62 2.97 -0.31
CA ASP A 48 9.64 2.01 0.20
C ASP A 48 10.21 0.65 0.65
N VAL A 49 11.52 0.54 0.87
CA VAL A 49 12.11 -0.64 1.53
C VAL A 49 11.96 -0.50 3.04
N MET A 50 10.88 -1.08 3.57
CA MET A 50 10.52 -0.96 4.98
C MET A 50 11.46 -1.75 5.92
N PRO A 51 11.82 -1.19 7.10
CA PRO A 51 12.45 -1.92 8.18
C PRO A 51 11.63 -3.15 8.62
N LYS A 52 12.31 -4.25 8.96
CA LYS A 52 11.66 -5.55 9.27
C LYS A 52 10.89 -5.56 10.59
N ASP A 53 11.17 -4.62 11.48
CA ASP A 53 10.56 -4.46 12.80
C ASP A 53 9.26 -3.65 12.77
N LEU A 54 8.93 -3.01 11.63
CA LEU A 54 7.65 -2.35 11.42
C LEU A 54 6.65 -3.32 10.79
N ALA A 55 5.44 -3.35 11.33
CA ALA A 55 4.32 -4.06 10.72
C ALA A 55 3.70 -3.25 9.58
N ALA A 56 3.73 -1.91 9.70
CA ALA A 56 3.35 -1.00 8.64
C ALA A 56 4.18 0.29 8.73
N GLY A 57 4.44 0.90 7.58
CA GLY A 57 5.14 2.17 7.49
C GLY A 57 4.79 2.92 6.22
N ALA A 58 5.00 4.23 6.23
CA ALA A 58 4.87 5.06 5.05
C ALA A 58 5.85 6.23 5.10
N THR A 59 6.36 6.59 3.93
CA THR A 59 7.26 7.72 3.76
C THR A 59 6.47 8.97 3.44
N GLY A 60 6.74 10.06 4.14
CA GLY A 60 6.18 11.38 3.84
C GLY A 60 7.23 12.39 3.45
N TYR A 61 6.81 13.42 2.74
CA TYR A 61 7.71 14.43 2.19
C TYR A 61 7.22 15.86 2.44
N ALA A 62 8.17 16.75 2.69
CA ALA A 62 7.95 18.19 2.65
C ALA A 62 9.05 18.86 1.86
N LYS A 63 8.66 19.66 0.84
CA LYS A 63 9.59 20.54 0.14
C LYS A 63 10.27 21.50 1.10
N LYS A 64 11.47 21.96 0.72
CA LYS A 64 12.19 23.03 1.42
C LYS A 64 11.27 24.23 1.66
N SER A 65 11.22 24.70 2.91
CA SER A 65 10.37 25.82 3.32
C SER A 65 11.19 26.92 3.98
N ALA A 66 10.94 28.18 3.58
CA ALA A 66 11.48 29.35 4.26
C ALA A 66 10.95 29.50 5.70
N ALA A 67 9.82 28.86 6.02
CA ALA A 67 9.27 28.81 7.39
C ALA A 67 10.03 27.86 8.33
N GLY A 68 11.06 27.16 7.81
CA GLY A 68 12.01 26.39 8.61
C GLY A 68 11.62 24.93 8.87
N MET A 69 12.52 24.23 9.57
CA MET A 69 12.47 22.77 9.76
C MET A 69 11.26 22.30 10.57
N SER A 70 10.74 23.11 11.49
CA SER A 70 9.58 22.74 12.31
C SER A 70 8.31 22.61 11.45
N VAL A 71 8.13 23.50 10.47
CA VAL A 71 7.01 23.44 9.52
C VAL A 71 7.18 22.27 8.57
N MET A 72 8.38 22.09 8.01
CA MET A 72 8.67 20.94 7.13
C MET A 72 8.40 19.60 7.84
N ARG A 73 8.84 19.46 9.09
CA ARG A 73 8.61 18.24 9.88
C ARG A 73 7.12 17.96 10.09
N LYS A 74 6.32 18.98 10.42
CA LYS A 74 4.86 18.81 10.58
C LYS A 74 4.20 18.36 9.28
N VAL A 75 4.56 19.00 8.16
CA VAL A 75 4.01 18.67 6.83
C VAL A 75 4.38 17.23 6.45
N ALA A 76 5.67 16.87 6.52
CA ALA A 76 6.13 15.54 6.13
C ALA A 76 5.53 14.43 7.01
N ILE A 77 5.41 14.65 8.33
CA ILE A 77 4.79 13.66 9.23
C ILE A 77 3.30 13.47 8.92
N ASN A 78 2.58 14.57 8.67
CA ASN A 78 1.16 14.47 8.34
C ASN A 78 0.94 13.77 7.00
N ASP A 79 1.77 14.09 6.01
CA ASP A 79 1.79 13.42 4.71
C ASP A 79 2.05 11.90 4.88
N ALA A 80 3.08 11.52 5.64
CA ALA A 80 3.38 10.12 5.95
C ALA A 80 2.20 9.42 6.65
N ARG A 81 1.54 10.08 7.61
CA ARG A 81 0.40 9.52 8.32
C ARG A 81 -0.82 9.32 7.43
N VAL A 82 -1.06 10.22 6.48
CA VAL A 82 -2.15 10.06 5.49
C VAL A 82 -1.86 8.84 4.60
N GLN A 83 -0.62 8.68 4.15
CA GLN A 83 -0.24 7.52 3.34
C GLN A 83 -0.33 6.21 4.16
N LEU A 84 0.17 6.21 5.39
CA LEU A 84 0.06 5.06 6.31
C LEU A 84 -1.39 4.68 6.57
N ALA A 85 -2.26 5.66 6.77
CA ALA A 85 -3.70 5.45 6.95
C ALA A 85 -4.35 4.82 5.71
N SER A 86 -4.00 5.32 4.52
CA SER A 86 -4.49 4.75 3.27
C SER A 86 -4.05 3.30 3.09
N GLN A 87 -2.77 3.00 3.34
CA GLN A 87 -2.23 1.65 3.24
C GLN A 87 -2.91 0.70 4.24
N PHE A 88 -3.00 1.12 5.50
CA PHE A 88 -3.69 0.35 6.55
C PHE A 88 -5.15 0.06 6.17
N GLN A 89 -5.89 1.05 5.66
CA GLN A 89 -7.26 0.86 5.21
C GLN A 89 -7.33 -0.21 4.10
N THR A 90 -6.46 -0.12 3.10
CA THR A 90 -6.39 -1.10 2.01
C THR A 90 -6.07 -2.50 2.52
N ASP A 91 -5.10 -2.64 3.42
CA ASP A 91 -4.68 -3.92 3.96
C ASP A 91 -5.79 -4.60 4.76
N VAL A 92 -6.41 -3.86 5.68
CA VAL A 92 -7.51 -4.39 6.52
C VAL A 92 -8.74 -4.76 5.69
N ASN A 93 -9.10 -3.95 4.70
CA ASN A 93 -10.19 -4.28 3.78
C ASN A 93 -9.89 -5.54 2.95
N ASN A 94 -8.66 -5.69 2.46
CA ASN A 94 -8.24 -6.88 1.73
C ASN A 94 -8.25 -8.12 2.61
N MET A 95 -7.78 -8.02 3.86
CA MET A 95 -7.82 -9.11 4.84
C MET A 95 -9.27 -9.56 5.09
N PHE A 96 -10.18 -8.61 5.32
CA PHE A 96 -11.60 -8.93 5.51
C PHE A 96 -12.22 -9.58 4.27
N LYS A 97 -11.95 -9.02 3.09
CA LYS A 97 -12.44 -9.59 1.82
C LYS A 97 -11.97 -11.04 1.64
N GLN A 98 -10.70 -11.32 1.90
CA GLN A 98 -10.15 -12.67 1.84
C GLN A 98 -10.85 -13.59 2.85
N ALA A 99 -11.03 -13.15 4.09
CA ALA A 99 -11.67 -13.93 5.15
C ALA A 99 -13.13 -14.27 4.80
N VAL A 100 -13.91 -13.31 4.31
CA VAL A 100 -15.31 -13.55 3.91
C VAL A 100 -15.40 -14.45 2.68
N GLN A 101 -14.50 -14.28 1.70
CA GLN A 101 -14.44 -15.15 0.52
C GLN A 101 -14.04 -16.59 0.86
N SER A 102 -13.22 -16.80 1.89
CA SER A 102 -12.83 -18.15 2.32
C SER A 102 -13.86 -18.83 3.21
N SER A 103 -14.65 -18.07 3.98
CA SER A 103 -15.52 -18.62 5.03
C SER A 103 -16.98 -18.74 4.63
N VAL A 104 -17.48 -17.87 3.74
CA VAL A 104 -18.91 -17.88 3.39
C VAL A 104 -19.15 -18.81 2.20
N GLU A 105 -19.60 -20.03 2.47
CA GLU A 105 -20.19 -20.93 1.48
C GLU A 105 -21.59 -20.40 1.07
N THR A 106 -21.65 -19.35 0.24
CA THR A 106 -22.92 -18.76 -0.22
C THR A 106 -22.99 -18.67 -1.74
N SER A 107 -24.17 -18.98 -2.28
CA SER A 107 -24.53 -18.80 -3.69
C SER A 107 -25.03 -17.38 -4.02
N ASN A 108 -24.95 -16.44 -3.08
CA ASN A 108 -25.44 -15.06 -3.24
C ASN A 108 -24.32 -14.03 -3.08
N GLU A 109 -23.60 -13.80 -4.17
CA GLU A 109 -22.47 -12.87 -4.26
C GLU A 109 -22.85 -11.42 -3.90
N ALA A 110 -24.09 -11.00 -4.21
CA ALA A 110 -24.56 -9.65 -3.92
C ALA A 110 -24.67 -9.36 -2.40
N ALA A 111 -24.97 -10.37 -1.59
CA ALA A 111 -24.99 -10.21 -0.13
C ALA A 111 -23.55 -10.02 0.42
N VAL A 112 -22.58 -10.76 -0.12
CA VAL A 112 -21.16 -10.63 0.23
C VAL A 112 -20.63 -9.25 -0.17
N GLU A 113 -20.98 -8.76 -1.35
CA GLU A 113 -20.59 -7.43 -1.82
C GLU A 113 -21.07 -6.32 -0.87
N ASN A 114 -22.34 -6.35 -0.45
CA ASN A 114 -22.89 -5.36 0.50
C ASN A 114 -22.20 -5.42 1.88
N VAL A 115 -21.83 -6.61 2.35
CA VAL A 115 -21.10 -6.79 3.61
C VAL A 115 -19.70 -6.20 3.50
N VAL A 116 -18.99 -6.48 2.39
CA VAL A 116 -17.66 -5.90 2.13
C VAL A 116 -17.76 -4.38 2.04
N GLU A 117 -18.70 -3.81 1.28
CA GLU A 117 -18.87 -2.36 1.17
C GLU A 117 -19.18 -1.71 2.54
N THR A 118 -20.02 -2.34 3.35
CA THR A 118 -20.32 -1.84 4.71
C THR A 118 -19.07 -1.87 5.59
N PHE A 119 -18.28 -2.95 5.53
CA PHE A 119 -17.02 -3.04 6.26
C PHE A 119 -16.02 -1.98 5.80
N GLU A 120 -15.87 -1.75 4.50
CA GLU A 120 -15.01 -0.71 3.94
C GLU A 120 -15.38 0.68 4.47
N ASN A 121 -16.68 0.97 4.59
CA ASN A 121 -17.18 2.21 5.17
C ASN A 121 -16.82 2.34 6.67
N VAL A 122 -16.94 1.26 7.44
CA VAL A 122 -16.53 1.24 8.86
C VAL A 122 -15.03 1.47 8.98
N THR A 123 -14.21 0.72 8.24
CA THR A 123 -12.75 0.86 8.23
C THR A 123 -12.36 2.30 7.92
N LYS A 124 -12.93 2.91 6.88
CA LYS A 124 -12.66 4.31 6.52
C LYS A 124 -12.99 5.28 7.66
N ASN A 125 -14.14 5.09 8.32
CA ASN A 125 -14.56 5.94 9.44
C ASN A 125 -13.61 5.82 10.65
N VAL A 126 -13.21 4.60 11.00
CA VAL A 126 -12.28 4.35 12.11
C VAL A 126 -10.90 4.93 11.79
N VAL A 127 -10.35 4.64 10.60
CA VAL A 127 -9.03 5.12 10.19
C VAL A 127 -8.96 6.64 10.14
N THR A 128 -10.00 7.31 9.65
CA THR A 128 -10.04 8.79 9.56
C THR A 128 -10.11 9.46 10.94
N ARG A 129 -10.61 8.77 11.98
CA ARG A 129 -10.87 9.35 13.30
C ARG A 129 -9.89 8.87 14.39
N SER A 130 -9.38 7.66 14.27
CA SER A 130 -8.83 6.91 15.40
C SER A 130 -7.49 6.23 15.11
N LEU A 131 -6.90 6.38 13.91
CA LEU A 131 -5.60 5.77 13.62
C LEU A 131 -4.54 6.33 14.60
N SER A 132 -4.09 5.45 15.49
CA SER A 132 -3.35 5.82 16.70
C SER A 132 -2.01 5.09 16.76
N ASN A 133 -1.12 5.55 17.64
CA ASN A 133 0.18 4.92 17.91
C ASN A 133 1.15 4.82 16.71
N SER A 134 0.97 5.65 15.67
CA SER A 134 1.98 5.86 14.64
C SER A 134 3.12 6.77 15.11
N LYS A 135 4.36 6.30 14.97
CA LYS A 135 5.57 6.96 15.47
C LYS A 135 6.44 7.44 14.31
N LEU A 136 7.07 8.62 14.47
CA LEU A 136 8.16 9.02 13.59
C LEU A 136 9.36 8.11 13.87
N ILE A 137 9.82 7.37 12.86
CA ILE A 137 10.92 6.41 12.98
C ILE A 137 12.24 7.08 12.63
N VAL A 138 12.29 7.74 11.47
CA VAL A 138 13.49 8.42 10.97
C VAL A 138 13.12 9.62 10.10
N SER A 139 14.03 10.58 9.99
CA SER A 139 13.90 11.72 9.09
C SER A 139 15.24 12.01 8.41
N GLN A 140 15.20 12.37 7.12
CA GLN A 140 16.38 12.69 6.33
C GLN A 140 16.12 13.92 5.45
N VAL A 141 17.06 14.86 5.46
CA VAL A 141 17.03 16.01 4.55
C VAL A 141 17.72 15.62 3.25
N SER A 142 17.10 15.90 2.12
CA SER A 142 17.66 15.69 0.79
C SER A 142 18.66 16.80 0.43
N PRO A 143 19.52 16.59 -0.59
CA PRO A 143 20.40 17.66 -1.10
C PRO A 143 19.65 18.89 -1.60
N ALA A 144 18.44 18.72 -2.16
CA ALA A 144 17.55 19.81 -2.54
C ALA A 144 16.97 20.59 -1.33
N GLY A 145 17.16 20.07 -0.11
CA GLY A 145 16.70 20.64 1.15
C GLY A 145 15.24 20.31 1.47
N GLY A 146 14.64 19.35 0.78
CA GLY A 146 13.38 18.73 1.20
C GLY A 146 13.60 17.81 2.40
N LEU A 147 12.53 17.51 3.14
CA LEU A 147 12.57 16.61 4.29
C LEU A 147 11.71 15.39 3.99
N TYR A 148 12.35 14.22 4.02
CA TYR A 148 11.70 12.91 4.02
C TYR A 148 11.58 12.42 5.46
N VAL A 149 10.47 11.77 5.77
CA VAL A 149 10.25 11.11 7.06
C VAL A 149 9.66 9.73 6.83
N LEU A 150 10.00 8.79 7.71
CA LEU A 150 9.32 7.51 7.82
C LEU A 150 8.48 7.53 9.08
N VAL A 151 7.18 7.30 8.94
CA VAL A 151 6.28 7.02 10.06
C VAL A 151 5.92 5.54 10.01
N GLY A 152 5.85 4.90 11.18
CA GLY A 152 5.59 3.47 11.28
C GLY A 152 4.78 3.07 12.49
N MET A 153 4.27 1.84 12.43
CA MET A 153 3.63 1.10 13.51
C MET A 153 4.39 -0.20 13.72
N ASP A 154 4.72 -0.50 14.97
CA ASP A 154 5.14 -1.84 15.38
C ASP A 154 3.93 -2.81 15.32
N LYS A 155 4.20 -4.11 15.49
CA LYS A 155 3.14 -5.14 15.41
C LYS A 155 2.01 -4.90 16.40
N GLU A 156 2.35 -4.48 17.62
CA GLU A 156 1.39 -4.23 18.69
C GLU A 156 0.47 -3.06 18.35
N ALA A 157 1.02 -1.93 17.90
CA ALA A 157 0.24 -0.78 17.45
C ALA A 157 -0.61 -1.11 16.22
N TYR A 158 -0.08 -1.86 15.26
CA TYR A 158 -0.86 -2.31 14.10
C TYR A 158 -2.07 -3.13 14.55
N GLN A 159 -1.86 -4.12 15.42
CA GLN A 159 -2.90 -5.00 15.91
C GLN A 159 -3.96 -4.26 16.75
N GLU A 160 -3.55 -3.27 17.54
CA GLU A 160 -4.47 -2.41 18.28
C GLU A 160 -5.42 -1.67 17.33
N ASN A 161 -4.91 -1.09 16.24
CA ASN A 161 -5.73 -0.40 15.25
C ASN A 161 -6.65 -1.38 14.49
N VAL A 162 -6.19 -2.60 14.18
CA VAL A 162 -7.05 -3.64 13.59
C VAL A 162 -8.19 -4.01 14.54
N ASN A 163 -7.89 -4.21 15.83
CA ASN A 163 -8.89 -4.53 16.83
C ASN A 163 -9.95 -3.44 16.94
N GLN A 164 -9.56 -2.16 16.88
CA GLN A 164 -10.51 -1.03 16.87
C GLN A 164 -11.45 -1.09 15.66
N VAL A 165 -10.94 -1.38 14.46
CA VAL A 165 -11.78 -1.54 13.26
C VAL A 165 -12.76 -2.69 13.44
N VAL A 166 -12.29 -3.84 13.91
CA VAL A 166 -13.13 -5.03 14.11
C VAL A 166 -14.19 -4.79 15.19
N ASP A 167 -13.84 -4.11 16.29
CA ASP A 167 -14.77 -3.80 17.38
C ASP A 167 -15.88 -2.85 16.92
N GLU A 168 -15.55 -1.85 16.10
CA GLU A 168 -16.55 -0.95 15.51
C GLU A 168 -17.39 -1.67 14.44
N ALA A 169 -16.79 -2.51 13.60
CA ALA A 169 -17.53 -3.31 12.62
C ALA A 169 -18.50 -4.27 13.31
N SER A 170 -18.10 -4.90 14.42
CA SER A 170 -18.96 -5.82 15.17
C SER A 170 -20.22 -5.14 15.71
N LYS A 171 -20.19 -3.81 15.95
CA LYS A 171 -21.33 -3.00 16.40
C LYS A 171 -22.21 -2.50 15.25
N GLU A 172 -21.74 -2.57 14.00
CA GLU A 172 -22.45 -2.01 12.85
C GLU A 172 -23.61 -2.92 12.44
N SER A 173 -24.83 -2.53 12.82
CA SER A 173 -26.06 -3.27 12.53
C SER A 173 -26.27 -3.62 11.05
N LYS A 174 -25.77 -2.78 10.12
CA LYS A 174 -25.89 -3.03 8.68
C LYS A 174 -25.09 -4.23 8.21
N LEU A 175 -23.97 -4.55 8.86
CA LEU A 175 -23.20 -5.76 8.55
C LEU A 175 -24.03 -7.01 8.84
N TRP A 176 -24.77 -7.00 9.94
CA TRP A 176 -25.58 -8.13 10.39
C TRP A 176 -26.91 -8.24 9.65
N ALA A 177 -27.47 -7.12 9.19
CA ALA A 177 -28.77 -7.07 8.51
C ALA A 177 -28.82 -7.85 7.18
N GLN A 178 -27.67 -8.17 6.59
CA GLN A 178 -27.58 -8.98 5.37
C GLN A 178 -27.78 -10.48 5.63
N PHE A 179 -27.69 -10.92 6.89
CA PHE A 179 -27.72 -12.32 7.27
C PHE A 179 -29.06 -12.71 7.87
N ASN A 180 -29.82 -13.51 7.11
CA ASN A 180 -31.08 -14.11 7.57
C ASN A 180 -30.89 -15.50 8.20
N SER A 181 -29.65 -16.00 8.27
CA SER A 181 -29.32 -17.32 8.81
C SER A 181 -28.25 -17.23 9.90
N GLU A 182 -28.38 -18.11 10.91
CA GLU A 182 -27.43 -18.22 12.01
C GLU A 182 -26.02 -18.57 11.52
N LYS A 183 -25.91 -19.41 10.49
CA LYS A 183 -24.63 -19.78 9.87
C LYS A 183 -23.91 -18.59 9.25
N ALA A 184 -24.60 -17.71 8.54
CA ALA A 184 -23.95 -16.59 7.88
C ALA A 184 -23.53 -15.50 8.88
N ALA A 185 -24.26 -15.36 10.00
CA ALA A 185 -23.80 -14.56 11.13
C ALA A 185 -22.54 -15.17 11.79
N GLN A 186 -22.49 -16.49 11.99
CA GLN A 186 -21.29 -17.18 12.48
C GLN A 186 -20.08 -16.96 11.56
N ASP A 187 -20.26 -17.07 10.24
CA ASP A 187 -19.18 -16.89 9.26
C ASP A 187 -18.63 -15.46 9.26
N LEU A 188 -19.49 -14.45 9.42
CA LEU A 188 -19.04 -13.07 9.59
C LEU A 188 -18.25 -12.91 10.90
N THR A 189 -18.73 -13.48 12.01
CA THR A 189 -18.01 -13.43 13.30
C THR A 189 -16.63 -14.09 13.17
N GLU A 190 -16.53 -15.23 12.51
CA GLU A 190 -15.26 -15.92 12.25
C GLU A 190 -14.33 -15.07 11.37
N ALA A 191 -14.86 -14.46 10.30
CA ALA A 191 -14.09 -13.57 9.45
C ALA A 191 -13.52 -12.38 10.24
N LEU A 192 -14.35 -11.70 11.03
CA LEU A 192 -13.94 -10.59 11.88
C LEU A 192 -12.90 -11.01 12.93
N ASN A 193 -13.07 -12.17 13.56
CA ASN A 193 -12.12 -12.68 14.56
C ASN A 193 -10.78 -13.11 13.93
N SER A 194 -10.79 -13.57 12.68
CA SER A 194 -9.56 -13.94 11.98
C SER A 194 -8.61 -12.76 11.78
N LEU A 195 -9.16 -11.54 11.63
CA LEU A 195 -8.38 -10.30 11.57
C LEU A 195 -7.67 -9.99 12.89
N LYS A 196 -8.20 -10.46 14.03
CA LYS A 196 -7.60 -10.22 15.36
C LYS A 196 -6.42 -11.14 15.69
N ALA A 197 -6.25 -12.21 14.93
CA ALA A 197 -5.34 -13.31 15.25
C ALA A 197 -3.96 -13.22 14.54
N LEU A 198 -3.68 -12.09 13.87
CA LEU A 198 -2.46 -11.87 13.06
C LEU A 198 -1.33 -11.22 13.87
#